data_AF-A0A757Y0N2-F1
#
_entry.id   AF-A0A757Y0N2-F1
#
_cell.length_a   1.000
_cell.length_b   1.000
_cell.length_c   1.000
_cell.angle_alpha   90.00
_cell.angle_beta   90.00
_cell.angle_gamma   90.00
#
_symmetry.space_group_name_H-M   'P 1'
#
loop_
_entity.id
_entity.type
_entity.pdbx_description
1 polymer ?
#
loop_
_entity_poly.entity_id
_entity_poly.type
_entity_poly.pdbx_seq_one_letter_code
_entity_poly.pdbx_strand_id
1 'polypeptide(L)'
;MDKQPTRGRVKKVDLLPDSIRKPLLEMLREKRMTQVQIREEINRLILEAGLPEEAQLSSAAISREAARNEAIARNLRELRECHKSMMAELGDKPTGETTALILEMSRALMYRRLRAASESLKNDEDVDMGLIKDILLSAQRAESAAERSMKREKEIRAAFAEEMASAVTDELRGSDGMSEELEASIRRILLGKA
;
A
#
# COMPACT_ATOMS: atom_id res chain seq x y z
N MET A 1 -41.80 -14.97 15.93
CA MET A 1 -41.79 -15.26 14.48
C MET A 1 -40.36 -15.29 14.01
N ASP A 2 -39.80 -16.49 13.90
CA ASP A 2 -38.46 -16.70 13.36
C ASP A 2 -38.41 -16.32 11.88
N LYS A 3 -37.57 -15.35 11.54
CA LYS A 3 -37.23 -15.07 10.14
C LYS A 3 -36.29 -16.18 9.68
N GLN A 4 -36.85 -17.17 8.97
CA GLN A 4 -36.03 -18.16 8.27
C GLN A 4 -35.00 -17.44 7.37
N PRO A 5 -33.72 -17.85 7.38
CA PRO A 5 -32.70 -17.26 6.53
C PRO A 5 -32.98 -17.68 5.08
N THR A 6 -33.56 -16.77 4.29
CA THR A 6 -33.70 -16.98 2.86
C THR A 6 -32.31 -17.11 2.24
N ARG A 7 -31.97 -18.31 1.78
CA ARG A 7 -30.79 -18.60 0.96
C ARG A 7 -30.70 -17.53 -0.14
N GLY A 8 -29.66 -16.71 -0.09
CA GLY A 8 -29.57 -15.44 -0.81
C GLY A 8 -29.94 -15.58 -2.30
N ARG A 9 -31.09 -15.02 -2.68
CA ARG A 9 -31.53 -14.95 -4.07
C ARG A 9 -30.46 -14.20 -4.87
N VAL A 10 -29.90 -14.85 -5.89
CA VAL A 10 -28.91 -14.24 -6.80
C VAL A 10 -29.52 -12.96 -7.37
N LYS A 11 -28.79 -11.84 -7.28
CA LYS A 11 -29.31 -10.54 -7.68
C LYS A 11 -29.32 -10.48 -9.20
N LYS A 12 -30.37 -9.88 -9.78
CA LYS A 12 -30.48 -9.73 -11.25
C LYS A 12 -29.25 -9.06 -11.87
N VAL A 13 -28.66 -8.09 -11.18
CA VAL A 13 -27.46 -7.38 -11.64
C VAL A 13 -26.26 -8.33 -11.79
N ASP A 14 -26.13 -9.32 -10.90
CA ASP A 14 -25.01 -10.27 -10.92
C ASP A 14 -25.13 -11.27 -12.08
N LEU A 15 -26.35 -11.45 -12.60
CA LEU A 15 -26.67 -12.32 -13.73
C LEU A 15 -26.49 -11.63 -15.10
N LEU A 16 -26.27 -10.32 -15.12
CA LEU A 16 -26.06 -9.58 -16.37
C LEU A 16 -24.68 -9.90 -16.96
N PRO A 17 -24.58 -10.02 -18.31
CA PRO A 17 -23.30 -10.10 -18.99
C PRO A 17 -22.39 -8.92 -18.68
N ASP A 18 -21.08 -9.15 -18.74
CA ASP A 18 -20.06 -8.12 -18.48
C ASP A 18 -20.20 -6.88 -19.37
N SER A 19 -20.67 -7.05 -20.61
CA SER A 19 -20.92 -5.98 -21.57
C SER A 19 -21.98 -4.97 -21.10
N ILE A 20 -22.83 -5.34 -20.13
CA ILE A 20 -23.88 -4.48 -19.58
C ILE A 20 -23.58 -4.14 -18.12
N ARG A 21 -23.09 -5.12 -17.36
CA ARG A 21 -22.73 -4.96 -15.96
C ARG A 21 -21.61 -3.92 -15.76
N LYS A 22 -20.58 -3.92 -16.60
CA LYS A 22 -19.48 -2.94 -16.50
C LYS A 22 -19.96 -1.50 -16.76
N PRO A 23 -20.70 -1.21 -17.86
CA PRO A 23 -21.32 0.11 -18.06
C PRO A 23 -22.20 0.55 -16.89
N LEU A 24 -23.03 -0.33 -16.33
CA LEU A 24 -23.85 -0.01 -15.16
C LEU A 24 -23.00 0.47 -13.97
N LEU A 25 -21.97 -0.29 -13.62
CA LEU A 25 -21.09 0.04 -12.50
C LEU A 25 -20.30 1.33 -12.76
N GLU A 26 -19.91 1.57 -14.01
CA GLU A 26 -19.24 2.80 -14.43
C GLU A 26 -20.14 4.03 -14.30
N MET A 27 -21.35 4.00 -14.87
CA MET A 27 -22.30 5.10 -14.77
C MET A 27 -22.63 5.44 -13.30
N LEU A 28 -22.81 4.40 -12.47
CA LEU A 28 -23.05 4.56 -11.03
C LEU A 28 -21.86 5.20 -10.30
N ARG A 29 -20.63 4.92 -10.74
CA ARG A 29 -19.39 5.49 -10.16
C ARG A 29 -19.19 6.94 -10.58
N GLU A 30 -19.45 7.26 -11.84
CA GLU A 30 -19.22 8.59 -12.41
C GLU A 30 -20.20 9.64 -11.90
N LYS A 31 -21.41 9.23 -11.50
CA LYS A 31 -22.48 10.11 -10.97
C LYS A 31 -22.87 11.27 -11.91
N ARG A 32 -22.60 11.13 -13.22
CA ARG A 32 -23.00 12.09 -14.26
C ARG A 32 -24.48 12.00 -14.64
N MET A 33 -25.10 10.86 -14.35
CA MET A 33 -26.50 10.55 -14.67
C MET A 33 -27.30 10.26 -13.39
N THR A 34 -28.59 10.57 -13.40
CA THR A 34 -29.50 10.16 -12.32
C THR A 34 -29.74 8.65 -12.36
N GLN A 35 -30.11 8.05 -11.22
CA GLN A 35 -30.42 6.61 -11.17
C GLN A 35 -31.54 6.19 -12.13
N VAL A 36 -32.48 7.10 -12.42
CA VAL A 36 -33.56 6.87 -13.39
C VAL A 36 -33.01 6.77 -14.81
N GLN A 37 -32.15 7.73 -15.20
CA GLN A 37 -31.49 7.71 -16.51
C GLN A 37 -30.57 6.51 -16.67
N ILE A 38 -29.81 6.15 -15.62
CA ILE A 38 -28.95 4.95 -15.62
C ILE A 38 -29.80 3.69 -15.84
N ARG A 39 -30.96 3.59 -15.17
CA ARG A 39 -31.88 2.46 -15.34
C ARG A 39 -32.37 2.36 -16.79
N GLU A 40 -32.80 3.48 -17.37
CA GLU A 40 -33.30 3.54 -18.75
C GLU A 40 -32.22 3.13 -19.75
N GLU A 41 -31.02 3.68 -19.60
CA GLU A 41 -29.86 3.35 -20.42
C GLU A 41 -29.52 1.85 -20.35
N ILE A 42 -29.43 1.29 -19.14
CA ILE A 42 -29.08 -0.12 -18.95
C ILE A 42 -30.19 -1.05 -19.45
N ASN A 43 -31.45 -0.70 -19.23
CA ASN A 43 -32.56 -1.50 -19.77
C ASN A 43 -32.62 -1.44 -21.30
N ARG A 44 -32.20 -0.34 -21.93
CA ARG A 44 -32.04 -0.25 -23.38
C ARG A 44 -30.92 -1.18 -23.87
N LEU A 45 -29.75 -1.15 -23.22
CA LEU A 45 -28.64 -2.05 -23.54
C LEU A 45 -29.01 -3.53 -23.37
N ILE A 46 -29.84 -3.88 -22.39
CA ILE A 46 -30.35 -5.24 -22.18
C ILE A 46 -31.19 -5.69 -23.38
N LEU A 47 -32.10 -4.85 -23.86
CA LEU A 47 -32.95 -5.16 -25.02
C LEU A 47 -32.14 -5.21 -26.32
N GLU A 48 -31.23 -4.26 -26.54
CA GLU A 48 -30.35 -4.22 -27.71
C GLU A 48 -29.43 -5.45 -27.78
N ALA A 49 -29.02 -5.99 -26.63
CA ALA A 49 -28.25 -7.23 -26.54
C ALA A 49 -29.09 -8.51 -26.76
N GLY A 50 -30.40 -8.38 -27.00
CA GLY A 50 -31.32 -9.51 -27.21
C GLY A 50 -31.60 -10.32 -25.94
N LEU A 51 -31.37 -9.76 -24.75
CA LEU A 51 -31.69 -10.43 -23.49
C LEU A 51 -33.20 -10.36 -23.21
N PRO A 52 -33.75 -11.33 -22.47
CA PRO A 52 -35.16 -11.36 -22.11
C PRO A 52 -35.56 -10.13 -21.26
N GLU A 53 -36.81 -9.68 -21.37
CA GLU A 53 -37.33 -8.53 -20.61
C GLU A 53 -37.21 -8.75 -19.09
N GLU A 54 -37.25 -10.00 -18.63
CA GLU A 54 -37.03 -10.36 -17.23
C GLU A 54 -35.62 -10.01 -16.74
N ALA A 55 -34.65 -9.81 -17.63
CA ALA A 55 -33.30 -9.36 -17.28
C ALA A 55 -33.27 -7.86 -16.94
N GLN A 56 -34.28 -7.08 -17.34
CA GLN A 56 -34.35 -5.65 -17.03
C GLN A 56 -34.31 -5.38 -15.53
N LEU A 57 -33.62 -4.28 -15.20
CA LEU A 57 -33.40 -3.84 -13.84
C LEU A 57 -34.53 -2.91 -13.38
N SER A 58 -34.98 -3.13 -12.15
CA SER A 58 -35.92 -2.24 -11.47
C SER A 58 -35.20 -1.08 -10.80
N SER A 59 -35.93 -0.01 -10.46
CA SER A 59 -35.38 1.12 -9.68
C SER A 59 -34.75 0.67 -8.37
N ALA A 60 -35.36 -0.31 -7.70
CA ALA A 60 -34.84 -0.86 -6.46
C ALA A 60 -33.53 -1.64 -6.67
N ALA A 61 -33.33 -2.28 -7.84
CA ALA A 61 -32.06 -2.91 -8.16
C ALA A 61 -30.96 -1.86 -8.33
N ILE A 62 -31.21 -0.82 -9.13
CA ILE A 62 -30.26 0.29 -9.34
C ILE A 62 -29.91 0.99 -8.03
N SER A 63 -30.91 1.31 -7.20
CA SER A 63 -30.70 1.96 -5.90
C SER A 63 -29.82 1.12 -4.97
N ARG A 64 -30.02 -0.21 -4.94
CA ARG A 64 -29.15 -1.11 -4.18
C ARG A 64 -27.73 -1.16 -4.72
N GLU A 65 -27.52 -1.15 -6.03
CA GLU A 65 -26.17 -1.08 -6.61
C GLU A 65 -25.49 0.25 -6.30
N ALA A 66 -26.21 1.37 -6.45
CA ALA A 66 -25.72 2.70 -6.11
C ALA A 66 -25.28 2.78 -4.64
N ALA A 67 -26.11 2.26 -3.73
CA ALA A 67 -25.81 2.22 -2.30
C ALA A 67 -24.57 1.37 -1.98
N ARG A 68 -24.38 0.24 -2.69
CA ARG A 68 -23.17 -0.59 -2.54
C ARG A 68 -21.92 0.11 -3.06
N ASN A 69 -21.98 0.71 -4.24
CA ASN A 69 -20.87 1.49 -4.78
C ASN A 69 -20.49 2.65 -3.86
N GLU A 70 -21.47 3.34 -3.28
CA GLU A 70 -21.18 4.42 -2.33
C GLU A 70 -20.57 3.89 -1.03
N ALA A 71 -20.98 2.71 -0.54
CA ALA A 71 -20.37 2.08 0.63
C ALA A 71 -18.89 1.76 0.38
N ILE A 72 -18.54 1.18 -0.78
CA ILE A 72 -17.14 0.96 -1.16
C ILE A 72 -16.39 2.28 -1.22
N ALA A 73 -16.97 3.30 -1.85
CA ALA A 73 -16.33 4.59 -2.02
C ALA A 73 -16.08 5.29 -0.67
N ARG A 74 -17.01 5.18 0.30
CA ARG A 74 -16.83 5.67 1.67
C ARG A 74 -15.67 4.97 2.36
N ASN A 75 -15.70 3.63 2.39
CA ASN A 75 -14.64 2.86 3.02
C ASN A 75 -13.27 3.11 2.37
N LEU A 76 -13.22 3.35 1.06
CA LEU A 76 -11.97 3.73 0.37
C LEU A 76 -11.44 5.09 0.84
N ARG A 77 -12.32 6.07 1.11
CA ARG A 77 -11.92 7.36 1.69
C ARG A 77 -11.37 7.16 3.10
N GLU A 78 -12.08 6.40 3.93
CA GLU A 78 -11.63 6.06 5.29
C GLU A 78 -10.28 5.34 5.28
N LEU A 79 -10.11 4.40 4.35
CA LEU A 79 -8.85 3.67 4.16
C LEU A 79 -7.70 4.62 3.80
N ARG A 80 -7.94 5.58 2.90
CA ARG A 80 -6.94 6.58 2.53
C ARG A 80 -6.57 7.47 3.71
N GLU A 81 -7.53 7.87 4.53
CA GLU A 81 -7.25 8.64 5.75
C GLU A 81 -6.46 7.83 6.77
N CYS A 82 -6.81 6.55 6.98
CA CYS A 82 -6.05 5.65 7.84
C CYS A 82 -4.61 5.49 7.33
N HIS A 83 -4.43 5.21 6.04
CA HIS A 83 -3.10 5.13 5.42
C HIS A 83 -2.31 6.43 5.56
N LYS A 84 -2.96 7.59 5.38
CA LYS A 84 -2.34 8.91 5.57
C LYS A 84 -1.90 9.12 7.02
N SER A 85 -2.72 8.73 8.00
CA SER A 85 -2.37 8.76 9.42
C SER A 85 -1.19 7.85 9.74
N MET A 86 -1.19 6.63 9.19
CA MET A 86 -0.08 5.68 9.34
C MET A 86 1.22 6.23 8.73
N MET A 87 1.13 6.91 7.59
CA MET A 87 2.29 7.58 6.98
C MET A 87 2.78 8.78 7.81
N ALA A 88 1.86 9.53 8.42
CA ALA A 88 2.24 10.61 9.33
C ALA A 88 2.96 10.08 10.58
N GLU A 89 2.55 8.93 11.12
CA GLU A 89 3.22 8.25 12.24
C GLU A 89 4.57 7.64 11.83
N LEU A 90 4.67 7.10 10.60
CA LEU A 90 5.94 6.64 10.01
C LEU A 90 6.89 7.83 9.71
N GLY A 91 6.40 9.06 9.63
CA GLY A 91 7.20 10.22 9.27
C GLY A 91 7.45 10.35 7.75
N ASP A 92 8.09 11.46 7.37
CA ASP A 92 8.16 11.93 5.98
C ASP A 92 9.25 11.19 5.20
N LYS A 93 8.95 9.94 4.81
CA LYS A 93 9.45 9.10 3.71
C LYS A 93 9.66 7.66 4.18
N PRO A 94 9.23 6.65 3.39
CA PRO A 94 9.79 5.30 3.54
C PRO A 94 11.30 5.40 3.28
N THR A 95 12.11 5.22 4.34
CA THR A 95 13.56 5.41 4.28
C THR A 95 14.28 4.27 3.57
N GLY A 96 13.68 3.07 3.52
CA GLY A 96 14.22 1.96 2.73
C GLY A 96 13.19 1.14 1.95
N GLU A 97 13.74 0.34 1.02
CA GLU A 97 12.99 -0.48 0.05
C GLU A 97 12.09 -1.51 0.74
N THR A 98 12.53 -2.05 1.89
CA THR A 98 11.78 -3.06 2.64
C THR A 98 10.52 -2.45 3.26
N THR A 99 10.63 -1.27 3.88
CA THR A 99 9.47 -0.58 4.46
C THR A 99 8.48 -0.14 3.38
N ALA A 100 8.96 0.31 2.22
CA ALA A 100 8.11 0.63 1.08
C ALA A 100 7.30 -0.58 0.59
N LEU A 101 7.93 -1.76 0.48
CA LEU A 101 7.27 -3.00 0.08
C LEU A 101 6.21 -3.45 1.09
N ILE A 102 6.51 -3.42 2.39
CA ILE A 102 5.53 -3.80 3.43
C ILE A 102 4.32 -2.86 3.37
N LEU A 103 4.53 -1.57 3.10
CA LEU A 103 3.45 -0.61 2.94
C LEU A 103 2.59 -0.91 1.69
N GLU A 104 3.19 -1.29 0.56
CA GLU A 104 2.46 -1.72 -0.63
C GLU A 104 1.64 -2.98 -0.38
N MET A 105 2.22 -3.98 0.28
CA MET A 105 1.54 -5.22 0.65
C MET A 105 0.36 -4.95 1.59
N SER A 106 0.55 -4.04 2.55
CA SER A 106 -0.48 -3.62 3.50
C SER A 106 -1.65 -2.94 2.77
N ARG A 107 -1.38 -2.02 1.84
CA ARG A 107 -2.41 -1.43 0.97
C ARG A 107 -3.18 -2.50 0.18
N ALA A 108 -2.48 -3.44 -0.44
CA ALA A 108 -3.11 -4.50 -1.23
C ALA A 108 -4.02 -5.42 -0.37
N LEU A 109 -3.62 -5.74 0.86
CA LEU A 109 -4.44 -6.48 1.82
C LEU A 109 -5.72 -5.72 2.18
N MET A 110 -5.60 -4.43 2.49
CA MET A 110 -6.76 -3.59 2.81
C MET A 110 -7.75 -3.47 1.64
N TYR A 111 -7.24 -3.32 0.41
CA TYR A 111 -8.09 -3.30 -0.81
C TYR A 111 -8.84 -4.61 -1.03
N ARG A 112 -8.18 -5.76 -0.81
CA ARG A 112 -8.83 -7.08 -0.91
C ARG A 112 -9.98 -7.20 0.10
N ARG A 113 -9.75 -6.79 1.33
CA ARG A 113 -10.77 -6.80 2.40
C ARG A 113 -11.96 -5.90 2.08
N LEU A 114 -11.71 -4.69 1.58
CA LEU A 114 -12.77 -3.77 1.15
C LEU A 114 -13.64 -4.39 0.05
N ARG A 115 -13.02 -5.05 -0.91
CA ARG A 115 -13.73 -5.76 -1.98
C ARG A 115 -14.57 -6.91 -1.41
N ALA A 116 -13.99 -7.73 -0.54
CA ALA A 116 -14.69 -8.86 0.11
C ALA A 116 -15.89 -8.40 0.96
N ALA A 117 -15.77 -7.27 1.66
CA ALA A 117 -16.87 -6.69 2.44
C ALA A 117 -18.06 -6.23 1.57
N SER A 118 -17.80 -5.80 0.32
CA SER A 118 -18.85 -5.33 -0.59
C SER A 118 -19.54 -6.44 -1.41
N GLU A 119 -18.87 -7.57 -1.62
CA GLU A 119 -19.38 -8.68 -2.46
C GLU A 119 -20.31 -9.65 -1.69
N SER A 120 -20.64 -9.37 -0.42
CA SER A 120 -21.37 -10.23 0.54
C SER A 120 -20.46 -11.28 1.17
N LEU A 121 -20.22 -11.11 2.48
CA LEU A 121 -19.41 -12.01 3.32
C LEU A 121 -19.67 -13.51 3.06
N LYS A 122 -18.57 -14.27 2.94
CA LYS A 122 -18.50 -15.69 3.33
C LYS A 122 -17.23 -16.09 4.09
N ASN A 123 -16.17 -15.28 4.12
CA ASN A 123 -15.21 -15.08 5.23
C ASN A 123 -13.97 -14.36 4.70
N ASP A 124 -13.57 -13.29 5.39
CA ASP A 124 -12.29 -12.58 5.23
C ASP A 124 -12.02 -11.73 6.51
N GLU A 125 -12.56 -12.15 7.67
CA GLU A 125 -12.76 -11.34 8.89
C GLU A 125 -11.51 -11.03 9.74
N ASP A 126 -10.36 -11.62 9.44
CA ASP A 126 -9.25 -11.65 10.39
C ASP A 126 -8.17 -10.58 10.20
N VAL A 127 -8.34 -9.65 9.24
CA VAL A 127 -7.33 -8.62 9.01
C VAL A 127 -7.54 -7.45 9.97
N ASP A 128 -6.90 -7.56 11.14
CA ASP A 128 -6.81 -6.49 12.13
C ASP A 128 -5.96 -5.34 11.58
N MET A 129 -6.61 -4.19 11.31
CA MET A 129 -5.96 -2.97 10.87
C MET A 129 -4.94 -2.45 11.90
N GLY A 130 -5.18 -2.71 13.19
CA GLY A 130 -4.24 -2.46 14.28
C GLY A 130 -2.98 -3.31 14.13
N LEU A 131 -3.13 -4.62 13.89
CA LEU A 131 -2.01 -5.53 13.66
C LEU A 131 -1.18 -5.11 12.43
N ILE A 132 -1.81 -4.72 11.32
CA ILE A 132 -1.08 -4.22 10.15
C ILE A 132 -0.28 -2.97 10.49
N LYS A 133 -0.90 -2.03 11.23
CA LYS A 133 -0.22 -0.81 11.68
C LYS A 133 0.99 -1.13 12.56
N ASP A 134 0.82 -2.03 13.52
CA ASP A 134 1.87 -2.40 14.47
C ASP A 134 3.03 -3.11 13.77
N ILE A 135 2.76 -3.96 12.79
CA ILE A 135 3.79 -4.59 11.93
C ILE A 135 4.59 -3.52 11.17
N LEU A 136 3.92 -2.55 10.55
CA LEU A 136 4.57 -1.48 9.80
C LEU A 136 5.45 -0.60 10.69
N LEU A 137 4.95 -0.18 11.85
CA LEU A 137 5.71 0.61 12.82
C LEU A 137 6.92 -0.17 13.34
N SER A 138 6.77 -1.47 13.57
CA SER A 138 7.86 -2.33 14.04
C SER A 138 8.95 -2.49 12.97
N ALA A 139 8.56 -2.72 11.72
CA ALA A 139 9.49 -2.80 10.59
C ALA A 139 10.28 -1.50 10.39
N GLN A 140 9.60 -0.35 10.43
CA GLN A 140 10.25 0.95 10.29
C GLN A 140 11.25 1.22 11.42
N ARG A 141 10.90 0.88 12.67
CA ARG A 141 11.80 1.04 13.82
C ARG A 141 13.04 0.16 13.67
N ALA A 142 12.87 -1.07 13.20
CA ALA A 142 13.98 -2.00 12.96
C ALA A 142 14.92 -1.47 11.85
N GLU A 143 14.37 -0.99 10.74
CA GLU A 143 15.13 -0.39 9.64
C GLU A 143 15.90 0.86 10.10
N SER A 144 15.23 1.77 10.81
CA SER A 144 15.87 2.96 11.38
C SER A 144 16.99 2.60 12.38
N ALA A 145 16.83 1.52 13.15
CA ALA A 145 17.87 1.04 14.05
C ALA A 145 19.07 0.46 13.27
N ALA A 146 18.82 -0.31 12.22
CA ALA A 146 19.85 -0.84 11.34
C ALA A 146 20.63 0.28 10.63
N GLU A 147 19.94 1.30 10.09
CA GLU A 147 20.57 2.48 9.50
C GLU A 147 21.47 3.21 10.50
N ARG A 148 20.97 3.47 11.72
CA ARG A 148 21.76 4.10 12.78
C ARG A 148 22.97 3.25 13.15
N SER A 149 22.81 1.93 13.22
CA SER A 149 23.92 1.03 13.54
C SER A 149 24.98 1.01 12.44
N MET A 150 24.57 0.92 11.16
CA MET A 150 25.48 0.98 10.03
C MET A 150 26.20 2.32 9.95
N LYS A 151 25.48 3.44 10.20
CA LYS A 151 26.08 4.76 10.25
C LYS A 151 27.12 4.85 11.35
N ARG A 152 26.79 4.38 12.55
CA ARG A 152 27.71 4.36 13.69
C ARG A 152 28.93 3.47 13.44
N GLU A 153 28.76 2.32 12.79
CA GLU A 153 29.87 1.46 12.42
C GLU A 153 30.80 2.14 11.39
N LYS A 154 30.23 2.82 10.38
CA LYS A 154 31.02 3.61 9.42
C LYS A 154 31.78 4.73 10.11
N GLU A 155 31.14 5.44 11.04
CA GLU A 155 31.77 6.49 11.84
C GLU A 155 32.92 5.94 12.70
N ILE A 156 32.71 4.79 13.38
CA ILE A 156 33.75 4.12 14.17
C ILE A 156 34.94 3.71 13.27
N ARG A 157 34.67 3.09 12.11
CA ARG A 157 35.73 2.68 11.17
C ARG A 157 36.48 3.89 10.62
N ALA A 158 35.79 4.98 10.30
CA ALA A 158 36.40 6.21 9.81
C ALA A 158 37.26 6.87 10.90
N ALA A 159 36.76 6.99 12.13
CA ALA A 159 37.51 7.53 13.25
C ALA A 159 38.75 6.68 13.57
N PHE A 160 38.62 5.36 13.55
CA PHE A 160 39.76 4.45 13.73
C PHE A 160 40.79 4.58 12.60
N ALA A 161 40.35 4.69 11.34
CA ALA A 161 41.24 4.93 10.21
C ALA A 161 41.98 6.28 10.32
N GLU A 162 41.32 7.32 10.82
CA GLU A 162 41.90 8.64 11.05
C GLU A 162 42.88 8.64 12.23
N GLU A 163 42.56 7.94 13.32
CA GLU A 163 43.44 7.73 14.47
C GLU A 163 44.72 6.98 14.04
N MET A 164 44.58 5.86 13.32
CA MET A 164 45.71 5.10 12.82
C MET A 164 46.57 5.89 11.82
N ALA A 165 45.94 6.65 10.92
CA ALA A 165 46.63 7.53 9.99
C ALA A 165 47.46 8.62 10.70
N SER A 166 46.96 9.13 11.83
CA SER A 166 47.65 10.11 12.65
C SER A 166 48.79 9.47 13.45
N ALA A 167 48.57 8.31 14.05
CA ALA A 167 49.60 7.57 14.79
C ALA A 167 50.80 7.18 13.90
N VAL A 168 50.55 6.77 12.65
CA VAL A 168 51.62 6.51 11.66
C VAL A 168 52.47 7.76 11.39
N THR A 169 51.84 8.94 11.35
CA THR A 169 52.54 10.21 11.17
C THR A 169 53.41 10.52 12.40
N ASP A 170 52.91 10.28 13.61
CA ASP A 170 53.64 10.61 14.83
C ASP A 170 54.80 9.63 15.14
N GLU A 171 54.64 8.34 14.83
CA GLU A 171 55.65 7.31 15.10
C GLU A 171 56.72 7.20 14.01
N LEU A 172 56.36 7.38 12.74
CA LEU A 172 57.30 7.17 11.63
C LEU A 172 58.05 8.45 11.21
N ARG A 173 57.57 9.63 11.61
CA ARG A 173 58.18 10.90 11.23
C ARG A 173 59.59 11.04 11.80
N GLY A 174 60.57 11.10 10.92
CA GLY A 174 61.99 11.22 11.28
C GLY A 174 62.66 9.90 11.70
N SER A 175 61.99 8.75 11.51
CA SER A 175 62.62 7.44 11.66
C SER A 175 63.54 7.13 10.48
N ASP A 176 64.72 6.57 10.77
CA ASP A 176 65.72 6.24 9.74
C ASP A 176 65.17 5.22 8.74
N GLY A 177 65.12 5.61 7.46
CA GLY A 177 64.64 4.78 6.35
C GLY A 177 63.21 5.06 5.87
N MET A 178 62.52 6.05 6.43
CA MET A 178 61.14 6.37 6.04
C MET A 178 61.06 7.69 5.25
N SER A 179 60.62 7.62 3.99
CA SER A 179 60.44 8.81 3.13
C SER A 179 59.04 9.42 3.29
N GLU A 180 58.93 10.74 3.11
CA GLU A 180 57.63 11.46 3.15
C GLU A 180 56.62 10.89 2.14
N GLU A 181 57.09 10.40 0.99
CA GLU A 181 56.24 9.77 -0.03
C GLU A 181 55.65 8.43 0.45
N LEU A 182 56.44 7.62 1.17
CA LEU A 182 55.99 6.34 1.69
C LEU A 182 55.01 6.54 2.85
N GLU A 183 55.25 7.51 3.73
CA GLU A 183 54.33 7.93 4.79
C GLU A 183 52.99 8.40 4.21
N ALA A 184 53.01 9.28 3.21
CA ALA A 184 51.81 9.76 2.53
C ALA A 184 51.05 8.65 1.76
N SER A 185 51.76 7.62 1.30
CA SER A 185 51.16 6.44 0.67
C SER A 185 50.40 5.58 1.69
N ILE A 186 51.04 5.26 2.82
CA ILE A 186 50.43 4.49 3.92
C ILE A 186 49.17 5.21 4.45
N ARG A 187 49.25 6.54 4.62
CA ARG A 187 48.12 7.36 5.04
C ARG A 187 46.94 7.30 4.07
N ARG A 188 47.18 7.35 2.76
CA ARG A 188 46.11 7.22 1.75
C ARG A 188 45.46 5.85 1.78
N ILE A 189 46.25 4.78 1.95
CA ILE A 189 45.74 3.41 2.06
C ILE A 189 44.86 3.27 3.30
N LEU A 190 45.29 3.75 4.47
CA LEU A 190 44.53 3.66 5.73
C LEU A 190 43.22 4.45 5.67
N LEU A 191 43.22 5.61 5.00
CA LEU A 191 42.01 6.41 4.79
C LEU A 191 41.12 5.89 3.65
N GLY A 192 41.51 4.80 2.97
CA GLY A 192 40.76 4.24 1.84
C GLY A 192 40.73 5.15 0.60
N LYS A 193 41.75 6.01 0.43
CA LYS A 193 41.91 6.98 -0.67
C LYS A 193 43.02 6.59 -1.66
N ALA A 194 43.44 5.33 -1.64
CA ALA A 194 44.45 4.77 -2.54
C ALA A 194 43.85 4.39 -3.89
#